data_AF-H3AFY5-F1
#
_entry.id   AF-H3AFY5-F1
#
_cell.length_a   1.000
_cell.length_b   1.000
_cell.length_c   1.000
_cell.angle_alpha   90.00
_cell.angle_beta   90.00
_cell.angle_gamma   90.00
#
_symmetry.space_group_name_H-M   'P 1'
#
loop_
_entity.id
_entity.type
_entity.pdbx_description
1 polymer ?
#
loop_
_entity_poly.entity_id
_entity_poly.type
_entity_poly.pdbx_seq_one_letter_code
_entity_poly.pdbx_strand_id
1 'polypeptide(L)'
;ECIRYLLSVVEMGQHSPDLRSHALRVISLLLVNCPQPMQDFSLLDRWVLLMEGWSSPSFPEVLRWAVACSLRLVGAIWIQYLLITSFSLFFLTLRLINIGLSLLQDEDQAVRMEAMRFASLLQAESRGNPEEIIQIHSNRGLECLLEFLLHKLGDCEETFGALLQHLPATDIASLLQDLEANDMRSLYVQDEPNVYSEPAAFAQFLLTFLLQLADKMATSALLCKSMECWVIANGARILQDIQTCSRWWNQVFVSDKSNSYVLKFLGSGKVYGATVVLFLKAKLLIHIM
;
A
#
# COMPACT_ATOMS: atom_id res chain seq x y z
N GLU A 1 7.83 -7.42 30.10
CA GLU A 1 7.31 -8.80 30.24
C GLU A 1 5.93 -9.06 29.64
N CYS A 2 4.84 -8.41 30.07
CA CYS A 2 3.48 -8.73 29.56
C CYS A 2 3.34 -8.60 28.03
N ILE A 3 3.84 -7.50 27.45
CA ILE A 3 3.83 -7.28 25.99
C ILE A 3 4.61 -8.38 25.27
N ARG A 4 5.79 -8.75 25.77
CA ARG A 4 6.66 -9.78 25.18
C ARG A 4 5.97 -11.15 25.17
N TYR A 5 5.29 -11.51 26.26
CA TYR A 5 4.54 -12.75 26.36
C TYR A 5 3.33 -12.77 25.40
N LEU A 6 2.55 -11.68 25.35
CA LEU A 6 1.41 -11.59 24.44
C LEU A 6 1.85 -11.67 22.97
N LEU A 7 2.95 -11.01 22.60
CA LEU A 7 3.53 -11.12 21.25
C LEU A 7 3.92 -12.56 20.92
N SER A 8 4.58 -13.29 21.84
CA SER A 8 4.93 -14.69 21.58
C SER A 8 3.70 -15.58 21.41
N VAL A 9 2.63 -15.34 22.19
CA VAL A 9 1.36 -16.08 22.06
C VAL A 9 0.72 -15.83 20.70
N VAL A 10 0.74 -14.58 20.24
CA VAL A 10 0.18 -14.20 18.94
C VAL A 10 0.99 -14.77 17.77
N GLU A 11 2.31 -14.72 17.84
CA GLU A 11 3.24 -15.19 16.81
C GLU A 11 3.18 -16.70 16.58
N MET A 12 2.92 -17.49 17.62
CA MET A 12 2.86 -18.96 17.51
C MET A 12 1.71 -19.46 16.60
N GLY A 13 0.70 -18.63 16.31
CA GLY A 13 -0.34 -18.95 15.32
C GLY A 13 -1.30 -20.10 15.70
N GLN A 14 -1.15 -20.70 16.88
CA GLN A 14 -1.93 -21.85 17.34
C GLN A 14 -3.35 -21.49 17.84
N HIS A 15 -3.65 -20.20 17.97
CA HIS A 15 -4.89 -19.70 18.54
C HIS A 15 -5.89 -19.23 17.49
N SER A 16 -7.17 -19.15 17.88
CA SER A 16 -8.21 -18.64 17.00
C SER A 16 -7.92 -17.19 16.55
N PRO A 17 -8.39 -16.79 15.35
CA PRO A 17 -8.26 -15.41 14.88
C PRO A 17 -8.83 -14.38 15.88
N ASP A 18 -9.94 -14.69 16.54
CA ASP A 18 -10.56 -13.80 17.54
C ASP A 18 -9.66 -13.54 18.75
N LEU A 19 -9.05 -14.60 19.31
CA LEU A 19 -8.15 -14.46 20.46
C LEU A 19 -6.91 -13.67 20.09
N ARG A 20 -6.37 -13.91 18.90
CA ARG A 20 -5.22 -13.16 18.35
C ARG A 20 -5.55 -11.70 18.09
N SER A 21 -6.73 -11.42 17.54
CA SER A 21 -7.27 -10.08 17.35
C SER A 21 -7.37 -9.32 18.68
N HIS A 22 -7.92 -9.94 19.72
CA HIS A 22 -7.98 -9.35 21.06
C HIS A 22 -6.60 -9.13 21.67
N ALA A 23 -5.70 -10.11 21.57
CA ALA A 23 -4.35 -9.98 22.09
C ALA A 23 -3.59 -8.81 21.43
N LEU A 24 -3.69 -8.64 20.11
CA LEU A 24 -3.07 -7.52 19.40
C LEU A 24 -3.59 -6.16 19.91
N ARG A 25 -4.91 -6.04 20.11
CA ARG A 25 -5.51 -4.81 20.64
C ARG A 25 -5.08 -4.53 22.08
N VAL A 26 -4.97 -5.55 22.92
CA VAL A 26 -4.45 -5.42 24.29
C VAL A 26 -2.98 -5.00 24.27
N ILE A 27 -2.15 -5.58 23.41
CA ILE A 27 -0.76 -5.15 23.20
C ILE A 27 -0.71 -3.67 22.85
N SER A 28 -1.54 -3.20 21.91
CA SER A 28 -1.58 -1.78 21.54
C SER A 28 -1.99 -0.87 22.69
N LEU A 29 -2.98 -1.25 23.50
CA LEU A 29 -3.36 -0.48 24.70
C LEU A 29 -2.23 -0.41 25.74
N LEU A 30 -1.47 -1.50 25.91
CA LEU A 30 -0.30 -1.51 26.78
C LEU A 30 0.84 -0.63 26.22
N LEU A 31 1.00 -0.60 24.90
CA LEU A 31 1.96 0.28 24.22
C LEU A 31 1.61 1.76 24.37
N VAL A 32 0.31 2.14 24.34
CA VAL A 32 -0.15 3.53 24.60
C VAL A 32 0.26 4.01 25.99
N ASN A 33 0.04 3.16 26.99
CA ASN A 33 0.20 3.54 28.41
C ASN A 33 1.60 3.26 28.95
N CYS A 34 2.55 2.87 28.10
CA CYS A 34 3.90 2.63 28.53
C CYS A 34 4.57 4.01 28.73
N PRO A 35 4.89 4.43 29.98
CA PRO A 35 5.64 5.66 30.19
C PRO A 35 6.95 5.56 29.39
N GLN A 36 7.28 6.61 28.65
CA GLN A 36 8.41 6.72 27.72
C GLN A 36 9.69 5.97 28.16
N PRO A 37 10.51 5.53 27.20
CA PRO A 37 10.29 4.43 26.30
C PRO A 37 11.05 3.21 26.86
N MET A 38 10.49 2.00 26.73
CA MET A 38 11.41 0.88 26.64
C MET A 38 12.29 1.16 25.42
N GLN A 39 13.60 1.34 25.64
CA GLN A 39 14.63 1.37 24.58
C GLN A 39 14.62 0.10 23.70
N ASP A 40 13.75 -0.86 24.03
CA ASP A 40 13.55 -2.10 23.33
C ASP A 40 12.65 -1.89 22.09
N PHE A 41 13.20 -1.20 21.09
CA PHE A 41 12.61 -1.09 19.75
C PHE A 41 12.34 -2.45 19.11
N SER A 42 12.91 -3.55 19.64
CA SER A 42 12.60 -4.91 19.17
C SER A 42 11.15 -5.32 19.43
N LEU A 43 10.54 -4.86 20.52
CA LEU A 43 9.12 -5.15 20.80
C LEU A 43 8.20 -4.38 19.84
N LEU A 44 8.58 -3.14 19.53
CA LEU A 44 7.87 -2.33 18.54
C LEU A 44 8.01 -2.94 17.15
N ASP A 45 9.22 -3.33 16.76
CA ASP A 45 9.49 -3.98 15.47
C ASP A 45 8.69 -5.27 15.29
N ARG A 46 8.64 -6.14 16.31
CA ARG A 46 7.82 -7.35 16.30
C ARG A 46 6.33 -7.04 16.17
N TRP A 47 5.84 -6.03 16.87
CA TRP A 47 4.44 -5.60 16.77
C TRP A 47 4.11 -5.07 15.37
N VAL A 48 4.99 -4.24 14.79
CA VAL A 48 4.84 -3.74 13.41
C VAL A 48 4.86 -4.91 12.41
N LEU A 49 5.79 -5.86 12.55
CA LEU A 49 5.91 -7.01 11.67
C LEU A 49 4.66 -7.88 11.64
N LEU A 50 4.06 -8.13 12.82
CA LEU A 50 2.78 -8.84 12.90
C LEU A 50 1.67 -8.10 12.16
N MET A 51 1.60 -6.79 12.33
CA MET A 51 0.58 -5.95 11.71
C MET A 51 0.72 -5.87 10.19
N GLU A 52 1.94 -5.83 9.67
CA GLU A 52 2.20 -5.89 8.21
C GLU A 52 1.74 -7.20 7.59
N GLY A 53 1.97 -8.33 8.27
CA GLY A 53 1.48 -9.61 7.78
C GLY A 53 -0.06 -9.60 7.73
N TRP A 54 -0.68 -9.18 8.82
CA TRP A 54 -2.13 -9.26 8.99
C TRP A 54 -2.92 -8.17 8.26
N SER A 55 -2.28 -7.15 7.70
CA SER A 55 -2.96 -6.16 6.85
C SER A 55 -3.23 -6.66 5.43
N SER A 56 -2.63 -7.79 5.03
CA SER A 56 -2.89 -8.41 3.73
C SER A 56 -4.33 -8.93 3.65
N PRO A 57 -5.02 -8.77 2.50
CA PRO A 57 -6.37 -9.31 2.29
C PRO A 57 -6.43 -10.85 2.40
N SER A 58 -5.28 -11.52 2.40
CA SER A 58 -5.18 -12.97 2.60
C SER A 58 -5.50 -13.41 4.04
N PHE A 59 -5.53 -12.48 5.00
CA PHE A 59 -5.84 -12.78 6.40
C PHE A 59 -7.32 -12.53 6.73
N PRO A 60 -7.86 -13.27 7.71
CA PRO A 60 -9.23 -13.07 8.21
C PRO A 60 -9.53 -11.61 8.56
N GLU A 61 -10.73 -11.15 8.24
CA GLU A 61 -11.22 -9.78 8.49
C GLU A 61 -11.01 -9.35 9.95
N VAL A 62 -11.26 -10.23 10.92
CA VAL A 62 -11.09 -9.94 12.36
C VAL A 62 -9.65 -9.58 12.75
N LEU A 63 -8.66 -10.08 12.01
CA LEU A 63 -7.24 -9.73 12.20
C LEU A 63 -6.93 -8.41 11.53
N ARG A 64 -7.33 -8.21 10.26
CA ARG A 64 -7.18 -6.93 9.53
C ARG A 64 -7.81 -5.77 10.31
N TRP A 65 -8.99 -5.99 10.86
CA TRP A 65 -9.69 -5.03 11.71
C TRP A 65 -8.94 -4.73 13.01
N ALA A 66 -8.38 -5.75 13.67
CA ALA A 66 -7.54 -5.52 14.84
C ALA A 66 -6.30 -4.70 14.51
N VAL A 67 -5.65 -4.92 13.35
CA VAL A 67 -4.54 -4.08 12.90
C VAL A 67 -4.98 -2.63 12.75
N ALA A 68 -6.12 -2.38 12.11
CA ALA A 68 -6.65 -1.02 11.94
C ALA A 68 -6.98 -0.35 13.29
N CYS A 69 -7.61 -1.07 14.22
CA CYS A 69 -7.83 -0.61 15.59
C CYS A 69 -6.51 -0.29 16.30
N SER A 70 -5.52 -1.16 16.17
CA SER A 70 -4.20 -1.01 16.78
C SER A 70 -3.46 0.22 16.25
N LEU A 71 -3.48 0.45 14.93
CA LEU A 71 -2.97 1.70 14.34
C LEU A 71 -3.70 2.93 14.87
N ARG A 72 -5.03 2.90 14.94
CA ARG A 72 -5.80 4.02 15.48
C ARG A 72 -5.45 4.31 16.94
N LEU A 73 -5.25 3.28 17.75
CA LEU A 73 -5.02 3.44 19.18
C LEU A 73 -3.64 4.05 19.49
N VAL A 74 -2.59 3.64 18.77
CA VAL A 74 -1.21 3.98 19.15
C VAL A 74 -0.29 4.37 17.99
N GLY A 75 -0.70 4.14 16.74
CA GLY A 75 0.13 4.36 15.57
C GLY A 75 0.59 5.82 15.43
N ALA A 76 -0.33 6.78 15.57
CA ALA A 76 0.00 8.21 15.47
C ALA A 76 1.00 8.65 16.55
N ILE A 77 0.81 8.19 17.80
CA ILE A 77 1.70 8.48 18.93
C ILE A 77 3.12 7.97 18.65
N TRP A 78 3.25 6.71 18.21
CA TRP A 78 4.55 6.14 17.89
C TRP A 78 5.19 6.82 16.69
N ILE A 79 4.46 7.14 15.64
CA ILE A 79 5.02 7.85 14.48
C ILE A 79 5.63 9.18 14.91
N GLN A 80 4.91 9.99 15.70
CA GLN A 80 5.44 11.26 16.20
C GLN A 80 6.68 11.05 17.08
N TYR A 81 6.61 10.07 17.99
CA TYR A 81 7.74 9.74 18.86
C TYR A 81 8.99 9.30 18.06
N LEU A 82 8.83 8.41 17.07
CA LEU A 82 9.92 7.89 16.25
C LEU A 82 10.57 9.01 15.43
N LEU A 83 9.77 9.90 14.86
CA LEU A 83 10.25 11.05 14.07
C LEU A 83 11.10 12.03 14.89
N ILE A 84 10.80 12.20 16.18
CA ILE A 84 11.56 13.07 17.08
C ILE A 84 12.79 12.37 17.67
N THR A 85 12.73 11.05 17.83
CA THR A 85 13.76 10.28 18.55
C THR A 85 15.02 10.05 17.72
N SER A 86 14.90 9.52 16.50
CA SER A 86 16.07 9.27 15.65
C SER A 86 15.66 9.08 14.20
N PHE A 87 16.42 9.69 13.29
CA PHE A 87 16.27 9.45 11.87
C PHE A 87 16.43 7.96 11.54
N SER A 88 17.30 7.22 12.22
CA SER A 88 17.52 5.77 11.98
C SER A 88 16.28 4.88 12.15
N LEU A 89 15.21 5.39 12.77
CA LEU A 89 13.96 4.68 13.00
C LEU A 89 12.87 4.99 11.96
N PHE A 90 13.21 5.75 10.91
CA PHE A 90 12.26 6.13 9.86
C PHE A 90 11.59 4.92 9.21
N PHE A 91 12.29 3.77 9.12
CA PHE A 91 11.75 2.54 8.54
C PHE A 91 10.51 2.05 9.29
N LEU A 92 10.48 2.16 10.62
CA LEU A 92 9.29 1.80 11.41
C LEU A 92 8.12 2.74 11.13
N THR A 93 8.40 4.04 10.99
CA THR A 93 7.39 5.03 10.60
C THR A 93 6.81 4.72 9.22
N LEU A 94 7.67 4.45 8.25
CA LEU A 94 7.28 4.12 6.88
C LEU A 94 6.41 2.86 6.84
N ARG A 95 6.81 1.82 7.57
CA ARG A 95 6.05 0.56 7.72
C ARG A 95 4.67 0.80 8.30
N LEU A 96 4.56 1.55 9.40
CA LEU A 96 3.26 1.90 10.01
C LEU A 96 2.34 2.64 9.05
N ILE A 97 2.87 3.57 8.25
CA ILE A 97 2.08 4.30 7.26
C ILE A 97 1.65 3.38 6.11
N ASN A 98 2.53 2.50 5.64
CA ASN A 98 2.19 1.52 4.60
C ASN A 98 1.06 0.59 5.03
N ILE A 99 1.08 0.12 6.29
CA ILE A 99 -0.02 -0.67 6.85
C ILE A 99 -1.34 0.14 6.77
N GLY A 100 -1.30 1.42 7.15
CA GLY A 100 -2.45 2.32 7.04
C GLY A 100 -2.95 2.50 5.60
N LEU A 101 -2.05 2.67 4.63
CA LEU A 101 -2.38 2.78 3.21
C LEU A 101 -3.04 1.50 2.68
N SER A 102 -2.55 0.32 3.07
CA SER A 102 -3.15 -0.96 2.69
C SER A 102 -4.56 -1.12 3.28
N LEU A 103 -4.74 -0.80 4.57
CA LEU A 103 -6.04 -0.95 5.25
C LEU A 103 -7.09 0.07 4.80
N LEU A 104 -6.69 1.22 4.28
CA LEU A 104 -7.61 2.19 3.68
C LEU A 104 -8.20 1.70 2.36
N GLN A 105 -7.57 0.71 1.73
CA GLN A 105 -8.02 0.07 0.49
C GLN A 105 -8.80 -1.23 0.75
N ASP A 106 -8.91 -1.65 2.01
CA ASP A 106 -9.57 -2.90 2.43
C ASP A 106 -11.03 -3.02 1.95
N GLU A 107 -11.51 -4.20 1.57
CA GLU A 107 -12.94 -4.44 1.21
C GLU A 107 -13.91 -4.13 2.35
N ASP A 108 -13.53 -4.40 3.59
CA ASP A 108 -14.40 -4.26 4.74
C ASP A 108 -14.47 -2.79 5.19
N GLN A 109 -15.70 -2.30 5.34
CA GLN A 109 -15.92 -0.91 5.71
C GLN A 109 -15.45 -0.62 7.12
N ALA A 110 -15.58 -1.55 8.07
CA ALA A 110 -15.15 -1.32 9.44
C ALA A 110 -13.61 -1.21 9.53
N VAL A 111 -12.87 -2.03 8.78
CA VAL A 111 -11.41 -1.91 8.64
C VAL A 111 -11.02 -0.52 8.11
N ARG A 112 -11.63 -0.10 6.99
CA ARG A 112 -11.35 1.22 6.40
C ARG A 112 -11.66 2.37 7.33
N MET A 113 -12.77 2.30 8.07
CA MET A 113 -13.16 3.35 9.01
C MET A 113 -12.16 3.50 10.15
N GLU A 114 -11.61 2.40 10.67
CA GLU A 114 -10.57 2.43 11.70
C GLU A 114 -9.25 2.97 11.14
N ALA A 115 -8.85 2.57 9.94
CA ALA A 115 -7.64 3.09 9.27
C ALA A 115 -7.77 4.58 8.91
N MET A 116 -8.96 5.03 8.53
CA MET A 116 -9.25 6.45 8.31
C MET A 116 -9.12 7.27 9.58
N ARG A 117 -9.63 6.77 10.71
CA ARG A 117 -9.46 7.44 12.01
C ARG A 117 -7.98 7.57 12.37
N PHE A 118 -7.16 6.55 12.08
CA PHE A 118 -5.71 6.65 12.21
C PHE A 118 -5.13 7.78 11.33
N ALA A 119 -5.49 7.85 10.05
CA ALA A 119 -5.01 8.92 9.16
C ALA A 119 -5.42 10.32 9.65
N SER A 120 -6.65 10.47 10.15
CA SER A 120 -7.12 11.72 10.75
C SER A 120 -6.32 12.08 12.00
N LEU A 121 -6.06 11.13 12.90
CA LEU A 121 -5.27 11.36 14.11
C LEU A 121 -3.84 11.79 13.76
N LEU A 122 -3.21 11.12 12.79
CA LEU A 122 -1.86 11.47 12.36
C LEU A 122 -1.78 12.89 11.78
N GLN A 123 -2.80 13.31 11.02
CA GLN A 123 -2.90 14.67 10.51
C GLN A 123 -3.16 15.69 11.61
N ALA A 124 -4.05 15.38 12.55
CA ALA A 124 -4.40 16.22 13.69
C ALA A 124 -3.18 16.49 14.60
N GLU A 125 -2.44 15.43 14.94
CA GLU A 125 -1.16 15.49 15.67
C GLU A 125 -0.13 16.36 14.93
N SER A 126 -0.03 16.20 13.60
CA SER A 126 0.89 16.99 12.77
C SER A 126 0.56 18.48 12.73
N ARG A 127 -0.71 18.84 12.97
CA ARG A 127 -1.21 20.22 13.03
C ARG A 127 -1.24 20.80 14.45
N GLY A 128 -0.88 20.01 15.46
CA GLY A 128 -0.93 20.42 16.87
C GLY A 128 -2.33 20.46 17.48
N ASN A 129 -3.33 19.82 16.83
CA ASN A 129 -4.72 19.77 17.28
C ASN A 129 -5.20 18.32 17.49
N PRO A 130 -4.69 17.59 18.49
CA PRO A 130 -4.92 16.14 18.64
C PRO A 130 -6.38 15.74 18.93
N GLU A 131 -7.24 16.69 19.32
CA GLU A 131 -8.65 16.42 19.67
C GLU A 131 -9.59 16.41 18.45
N GLU A 132 -9.13 16.82 17.26
CA GLU A 132 -9.96 16.95 16.08
C GLU A 132 -9.93 15.67 15.22
N ILE A 133 -10.73 14.66 15.62
CA ILE A 133 -11.04 13.53 14.73
C ILE A 133 -12.08 14.00 13.73
N ILE A 134 -11.64 14.42 12.55
CA ILE A 134 -12.54 14.76 11.46
C ILE A 134 -13.00 13.43 10.85
N GLN A 135 -14.32 13.25 10.70
CA GLN A 135 -14.83 12.15 9.89
C GLN A 135 -14.52 12.47 8.43
N ILE A 136 -13.42 11.90 7.96
CA ILE A 136 -12.91 12.08 6.62
C ILE A 136 -13.36 10.87 5.77
N HIS A 137 -13.66 11.08 4.48
CA HIS A 137 -13.90 9.98 3.55
C HIS A 137 -12.62 9.13 3.37
N SER A 138 -12.70 7.81 3.19
CA SER A 138 -11.51 6.94 3.10
C SER A 138 -10.45 7.40 2.09
N ASN A 139 -10.88 7.88 0.91
CA ASN A 139 -9.97 8.44 -0.10
C ASN A 139 -9.19 9.67 0.40
N ARG A 140 -9.82 10.51 1.21
CA ARG A 140 -9.13 11.64 1.83
C ARG A 140 -8.18 11.17 2.94
N GLY A 141 -8.46 10.03 3.59
CA GLY A 141 -7.50 9.34 4.44
C GLY A 141 -6.23 8.92 3.68
N LEU A 142 -6.37 8.38 2.46
CA LEU A 142 -5.23 8.04 1.60
C LEU A 142 -4.42 9.29 1.23
N GLU A 143 -5.10 10.36 0.82
CA GLU A 143 -4.46 11.66 0.57
C GLU A 143 -3.68 12.14 1.78
N CYS A 144 -4.26 12.12 2.99
CA CYS A 144 -3.58 12.56 4.20
C CYS A 144 -2.30 11.76 4.49
N LEU A 145 -2.33 10.43 4.32
CA LEU A 145 -1.14 9.60 4.55
C LEU A 145 -0.06 9.82 3.49
N LEU A 146 -0.45 9.94 2.21
CA LEU A 146 0.51 10.20 1.13
C LEU A 146 1.10 11.61 1.21
N GLU A 147 0.29 12.63 1.53
CA GLU A 147 0.76 13.98 1.85
C GLU A 147 1.75 13.91 3.01
N PHE A 148 1.43 13.20 4.10
CA PHE A 148 2.34 13.06 5.23
C PHE A 148 3.69 12.43 4.82
N LEU A 149 3.66 11.35 4.03
CA LEU A 149 4.88 10.72 3.50
C LEU A 149 5.72 11.70 2.69
N LEU A 150 5.11 12.43 1.75
CA LEU A 150 5.85 13.40 0.94
C LEU A 150 6.51 14.49 1.78
N HIS A 151 5.82 14.99 2.81
CA HIS A 151 6.31 16.09 3.63
C HIS A 151 7.34 15.66 4.68
N LYS A 152 7.19 14.48 5.28
CA LYS A 152 8.02 14.03 6.41
C LYS A 152 9.09 13.00 6.03
N LEU A 153 8.83 12.21 4.99
CA LEU A 153 9.66 11.08 4.58
C LEU A 153 10.04 11.12 3.09
N GLY A 154 9.73 12.20 2.38
CA GLY A 154 9.97 12.32 0.94
C GLY A 154 11.45 12.31 0.54
N ASP A 155 12.37 12.56 1.48
CA ASP A 155 13.80 12.57 1.20
C ASP A 155 14.48 11.22 1.51
N CYS A 156 13.74 10.25 2.06
CA CYS A 156 14.24 8.90 2.38
C CYS A 156 14.28 8.01 1.12
N GLU A 157 15.32 7.18 1.02
CA GLU A 157 15.58 6.28 -0.13
C GLU A 157 14.45 5.26 -0.32
N GLU A 158 13.90 4.77 0.79
CA GLU A 158 12.93 3.67 0.87
C GLU A 158 11.51 4.12 0.57
N THR A 159 11.20 5.41 0.72
CA THR A 159 9.84 5.94 0.52
C THR A 159 9.34 5.68 -0.90
N PHE A 160 10.22 5.84 -1.89
CA PHE A 160 9.89 5.56 -3.29
C PHE A 160 9.52 4.08 -3.50
N GLY A 161 10.38 3.17 -3.02
CA GLY A 161 10.14 1.73 -3.11
C GLY A 161 8.87 1.30 -2.38
N ALA A 162 8.63 1.84 -1.19
CA ALA A 162 7.43 1.60 -0.40
C ALA A 162 6.15 2.01 -1.13
N LEU A 163 6.12 3.19 -1.76
CA LEU A 163 4.95 3.62 -2.53
C LEU A 163 4.71 2.71 -3.74
N LEU A 164 5.77 2.31 -4.44
CA LEU A 164 5.66 1.40 -5.60
C LEU A 164 5.09 0.03 -5.26
N GLN A 165 5.23 -0.45 -4.01
CA GLN A 165 4.65 -1.73 -3.56
C GLN A 165 3.12 -1.74 -3.56
N HIS A 166 2.47 -0.57 -3.52
CA HIS A 166 1.02 -0.48 -3.60
C HIS A 166 0.48 -0.53 -5.05
N LEU A 167 1.37 -0.57 -6.06
CA LEU A 167 0.96 -0.84 -7.43
C LEU A 167 0.67 -2.33 -7.61
N PRO A 168 -0.45 -2.70 -8.27
CA PRO A 168 -0.75 -4.09 -8.59
C PRO A 168 0.40 -4.77 -9.32
N ALA A 169 0.76 -5.98 -8.88
CA ALA A 169 1.71 -6.83 -9.58
C ALA A 169 1.02 -7.39 -10.83
N THR A 170 1.47 -6.95 -12.01
CA THR A 170 0.81 -7.30 -13.27
C THR A 170 1.79 -7.93 -14.26
N ASP A 171 1.37 -9.04 -14.86
CA ASP A 171 2.03 -9.67 -16.00
C ASP A 171 1.11 -9.50 -17.22
N ILE A 172 1.33 -8.41 -17.95
CA ILE A 172 0.48 -8.06 -19.08
C ILE A 172 0.56 -9.09 -20.21
N ALA A 173 1.70 -9.75 -20.40
CA ALA A 173 1.87 -10.75 -21.44
C ALA A 173 0.96 -11.96 -21.17
N SER A 174 0.95 -12.47 -19.94
CA SER A 174 0.06 -13.56 -19.53
C SER A 174 -1.42 -13.18 -19.68
N LEU A 175 -1.79 -11.96 -19.26
CA LEU A 175 -3.17 -11.48 -19.31
C LEU A 175 -3.69 -11.32 -20.75
N LEU A 176 -2.83 -10.88 -21.67
CA LEU A 176 -3.18 -10.76 -23.10
C LEU A 176 -3.30 -12.14 -23.77
N GLN A 177 -2.42 -13.10 -23.43
CA GLN A 177 -2.54 -14.49 -23.89
C GLN A 177 -3.85 -15.13 -23.40
N ASP A 178 -4.21 -14.89 -22.14
CA ASP A 178 -5.47 -15.37 -21.57
C ASP A 178 -6.70 -14.77 -22.25
N LEU A 179 -6.62 -13.51 -22.70
CA LEU A 179 -7.70 -12.87 -23.46
C LEU A 179 -7.89 -13.48 -24.86
N GLU A 180 -6.79 -13.91 -25.49
CA GLU A 180 -6.83 -14.58 -26.79
C GLU A 180 -7.37 -16.01 -26.68
N ALA A 181 -6.91 -16.74 -25.67
CA ALA A 181 -7.28 -18.15 -25.45
C ALA A 181 -8.73 -18.32 -24.96
N ASN A 182 -9.26 -17.35 -24.22
CA ASN A 182 -10.60 -17.46 -23.66
C ASN A 182 -11.66 -16.80 -24.56
N ASP A 183 -12.43 -17.62 -25.26
CA ASP A 183 -13.64 -17.17 -25.97
C ASP A 183 -14.82 -16.89 -25.04
N MET A 184 -14.86 -17.49 -23.84
CA MET A 184 -15.84 -17.18 -22.80
C MET A 184 -15.22 -17.30 -21.41
N ARG A 185 -14.90 -16.18 -20.77
CA ARG A 185 -14.64 -16.20 -19.31
C ARG A 185 -15.94 -16.54 -18.60
N SER A 186 -15.92 -17.59 -17.79
CA SER A 186 -17.00 -17.89 -16.86
C SER A 186 -17.19 -16.69 -15.92
N LEU A 187 -18.41 -16.17 -15.83
CA LEU A 187 -18.82 -15.12 -14.88
C LEU A 187 -18.62 -15.53 -13.40
N TYR A 188 -18.24 -16.79 -13.16
CA TYR A 188 -18.07 -17.39 -11.84
C TYR A 188 -16.60 -17.53 -11.40
N VAL A 189 -15.63 -17.04 -12.19
CA VAL A 189 -14.24 -16.93 -11.70
C VAL A 189 -14.25 -15.81 -10.66
N GLN A 190 -13.96 -16.15 -9.40
CA GLN A 190 -13.78 -15.14 -8.35
C GLN A 190 -12.72 -14.14 -8.80
N ASP A 191 -13.08 -12.86 -8.75
CA ASP A 191 -12.12 -11.78 -8.90
C ASP A 191 -11.08 -11.83 -7.76
N GLU A 192 -10.02 -11.04 -7.90
CA GLU A 192 -9.08 -10.82 -6.79
C GLU A 192 -9.85 -10.42 -5.51
N PRO A 193 -9.29 -10.68 -4.30
CA PRO A 193 -9.94 -10.26 -3.05
C PRO A 193 -10.47 -8.84 -3.21
N ASN A 194 -11.73 -8.61 -2.86
CA ASN A 194 -12.34 -7.32 -3.15
C ASN A 194 -11.49 -6.23 -2.47
N VAL A 195 -11.20 -5.19 -3.22
CA VAL A 195 -10.51 -4.00 -2.74
C VAL A 195 -11.52 -2.86 -2.90
N TYR A 196 -11.62 -1.99 -1.90
CA TYR A 196 -12.61 -0.91 -1.92
C TYR A 196 -12.42 0.06 -3.10
N SER A 197 -11.16 0.32 -3.46
CA SER A 197 -10.82 1.13 -4.62
C SER A 197 -10.42 0.23 -5.77
N GLU A 198 -10.94 0.55 -6.97
CA GLU A 198 -10.48 -0.09 -8.19
C GLU A 198 -8.95 0.08 -8.29
N PRO A 199 -8.17 -1.01 -8.46
CA PRO A 199 -6.72 -0.94 -8.45
C PRO A 199 -6.14 0.05 -9.48
N ALA A 200 -6.82 0.20 -10.62
CA ALA A 200 -6.48 1.18 -11.65
C ALA A 200 -6.65 2.64 -11.16
N ALA A 201 -7.77 2.93 -10.49
CA ALA A 201 -8.04 4.26 -9.96
C ALA A 201 -7.05 4.64 -8.84
N PHE A 202 -6.74 3.69 -7.95
CA PHE A 202 -5.74 3.93 -6.91
C PHE A 202 -4.33 4.13 -7.51
N ALA A 203 -3.93 3.34 -8.52
CA ALA A 203 -2.66 3.53 -9.21
C ALA A 203 -2.56 4.94 -9.82
N GLN A 204 -3.60 5.42 -10.51
CA GLN A 204 -3.63 6.78 -11.07
C GLN A 204 -3.52 7.85 -9.98
N PHE A 205 -4.21 7.65 -8.86
CA PHE A 205 -4.12 8.55 -7.72
C PHE A 205 -2.69 8.60 -7.15
N LEU A 206 -2.06 7.43 -6.95
CA LEU A 206 -0.71 7.28 -6.45
C LEU A 206 0.36 7.89 -7.37
N LEU A 207 0.17 7.83 -8.69
CA LEU A 207 1.07 8.43 -9.68
C LEU A 207 1.36 9.91 -9.38
N THR A 208 0.35 10.66 -8.93
CA THR A 208 0.51 12.09 -8.60
C THR A 208 1.59 12.29 -7.53
N PHE A 209 1.62 11.43 -6.53
CA PHE A 209 2.58 11.48 -5.42
C PHE A 209 3.95 10.95 -5.86
N LEU A 210 4.00 9.90 -6.69
CA LEU A 210 5.25 9.38 -7.24
C LEU A 210 5.97 10.42 -8.10
N LEU A 211 5.25 11.19 -8.90
CA LEU A 211 5.82 12.28 -9.71
C LEU A 211 6.35 13.41 -8.82
N GLN A 212 5.57 13.83 -7.81
CA GLN A 212 6.03 14.84 -6.84
C GLN A 212 7.28 14.39 -6.06
N LEU A 213 7.40 13.08 -5.81
CA LEU A 213 8.59 12.51 -5.21
C LEU A 213 9.76 12.56 -6.20
N ALA A 214 9.55 12.23 -7.47
CA ALA A 214 10.58 12.31 -8.50
C ALA A 214 11.08 13.75 -8.73
N ASP A 215 10.22 14.76 -8.58
CA ASP A 215 10.64 16.18 -8.65
C ASP A 215 11.68 16.53 -7.57
N LYS A 216 11.71 15.80 -6.44
CA LYS A 216 12.69 16.00 -5.36
C LYS A 216 14.07 15.39 -5.65
N MET A 217 14.24 14.64 -6.75
CA MET A 217 15.55 14.05 -7.09
C MET A 217 16.65 15.12 -7.24
N ALA A 218 16.29 16.31 -7.74
CA ALA A 218 17.24 17.42 -7.89
C ALA A 218 17.82 17.88 -6.54
N THR A 219 17.10 17.65 -5.43
CA THR A 219 17.47 18.10 -4.08
C THR A 219 17.91 16.97 -3.15
N SER A 220 17.56 15.71 -3.44
CA SER A 220 17.91 14.54 -2.62
C SER A 220 18.73 13.51 -3.40
N ALA A 221 20.02 13.39 -3.06
CA ALA A 221 20.92 12.43 -3.68
C ALA A 221 20.54 10.96 -3.37
N LEU A 222 19.99 10.70 -2.18
CA LEU A 222 19.53 9.35 -1.80
C LEU A 222 18.34 8.91 -2.65
N LEU A 223 17.38 9.81 -2.84
CA LEU A 223 16.20 9.56 -3.65
C LEU A 223 16.57 9.39 -5.13
N CYS A 224 17.46 10.24 -5.64
CA CYS A 224 18.00 10.12 -7.00
C CYS A 224 18.58 8.71 -7.23
N LYS A 225 19.46 8.25 -6.32
CA LYS A 225 20.04 6.90 -6.39
C LYS A 225 18.98 5.79 -6.35
N SER A 226 17.98 5.90 -5.46
CA SER A 226 16.87 4.93 -5.38
C SER A 226 16.13 4.80 -6.72
N MET A 227 15.81 5.94 -7.33
CA MET A 227 15.09 6.00 -8.60
C MET A 227 15.94 5.51 -9.77
N GLU A 228 17.23 5.87 -9.83
CA GLU A 228 18.17 5.33 -10.82
C GLU A 228 18.27 3.80 -10.73
N CYS A 229 18.42 3.25 -9.52
CA CYS A 229 18.43 1.81 -9.30
C CYS A 229 17.13 1.15 -9.79
N TRP A 230 15.97 1.78 -9.54
CA TRP A 230 14.69 1.29 -10.03
C TRP A 230 14.60 1.34 -11.56
N VAL A 231 15.05 2.42 -12.21
CA VAL A 231 15.08 2.55 -13.67
C VAL A 231 15.96 1.47 -14.29
N ILE A 232 17.14 1.23 -13.74
CA ILE A 232 18.05 0.18 -14.22
C ILE A 232 17.39 -1.20 -14.08
N ALA A 233 16.73 -1.48 -12.96
CA ALA A 233 16.10 -2.76 -12.70
C ALA A 233 14.83 -3.02 -13.53
N ASN A 234 14.04 -1.97 -13.83
CA ASN A 234 12.70 -2.13 -14.40
C ASN A 234 12.54 -1.60 -15.83
N GLY A 235 13.42 -0.71 -16.29
CA GLY A 235 13.26 0.00 -17.57
C GLY A 235 13.14 -0.95 -18.77
N ALA A 236 14.01 -1.96 -18.85
CA ALA A 236 13.97 -2.95 -19.93
C ALA A 236 12.66 -3.74 -19.95
N ARG A 237 12.16 -4.14 -18.77
CA ARG A 237 10.89 -4.87 -18.63
C ARG A 237 9.71 -4.00 -19.03
N ILE A 238 9.66 -2.75 -18.58
CA ILE A 238 8.60 -1.79 -18.96
C ILE A 238 8.57 -1.62 -20.48
N LEU A 239 9.72 -1.45 -21.12
CA LEU A 239 9.81 -1.32 -22.57
C LEU A 239 9.32 -2.60 -23.29
N GLN A 240 9.70 -3.77 -22.80
CA GLN A 240 9.24 -5.05 -23.33
C GLN A 240 7.71 -5.22 -23.20
N ASP A 241 7.14 -4.84 -22.06
CA ASP A 241 5.71 -4.90 -21.80
C ASP A 241 4.94 -3.95 -22.73
N ILE A 242 5.45 -2.73 -22.94
CA ILE A 242 4.88 -1.77 -23.91
C ILE A 242 4.90 -2.34 -25.33
N GLN A 243 6.04 -2.91 -25.75
CA GLN A 243 6.15 -3.51 -27.08
C GLN A 243 5.19 -4.70 -27.25
N THR A 244 5.03 -5.51 -26.20
CA THR A 244 4.10 -6.65 -26.20
C THR A 244 2.66 -6.16 -26.37
N CYS A 245 2.25 -5.14 -25.61
CA CYS A 245 0.93 -4.53 -25.75
C CYS A 245 0.71 -3.91 -27.13
N SER A 246 1.70 -3.21 -27.67
CA SER A 246 1.61 -2.58 -28.99
C SER A 246 1.48 -3.62 -30.11
N ARG A 247 2.27 -4.70 -30.07
CA ARG A 247 2.16 -5.81 -31.04
C ARG A 247 0.79 -6.48 -30.97
N TRP A 248 0.33 -6.78 -29.76
CA TRP A 248 -1.00 -7.36 -29.54
C TRP A 248 -2.10 -6.48 -30.14
N TRP A 249 -2.08 -5.18 -29.83
CA TRP A 249 -3.03 -4.22 -30.36
C TRP A 249 -3.02 -4.19 -31.90
N ASN A 250 -1.83 -4.10 -32.51
CA ASN A 250 -1.71 -4.07 -33.97
C ASN A 250 -2.21 -5.36 -34.64
N GLN A 251 -1.98 -6.53 -34.03
CA GLN A 251 -2.49 -7.81 -34.54
C GLN A 251 -4.02 -7.88 -34.50
N VAL A 252 -4.63 -7.38 -33.41
CA VAL A 252 -6.09 -7.34 -33.26
C VAL A 252 -6.76 -6.50 -34.35
N PHE A 253 -6.18 -5.33 -34.69
CA PHE A 253 -6.74 -4.43 -35.72
C PHE A 253 -6.63 -4.98 -37.15
N VAL A 254 -5.59 -5.78 -37.43
CA VAL A 254 -5.41 -6.40 -38.76
C VAL A 254 -6.35 -7.60 -38.96
N SER A 255 -6.87 -8.18 -37.88
CA SER A 255 -7.83 -9.28 -37.95
C SER A 255 -9.28 -8.80 -38.13
N ASP A 256 -10.07 -9.48 -38.97
CA ASP A 256 -11.53 -9.25 -39.14
C ASP A 256 -12.36 -9.46 -37.85
N LYS A 257 -11.71 -9.84 -36.74
CA LYS A 257 -12.31 -10.02 -35.41
C LYS A 257 -12.11 -8.82 -34.47
N SER A 258 -11.62 -7.69 -34.99
CA SER A 258 -11.26 -6.49 -34.23
C SER A 258 -12.30 -6.06 -33.17
N ASN A 259 -13.58 -6.02 -33.53
CA ASN A 259 -14.65 -5.61 -32.61
C ASN A 259 -14.82 -6.54 -31.39
N SER A 260 -14.59 -7.85 -31.54
CA SER A 260 -14.74 -8.81 -30.43
C SER A 260 -13.60 -8.67 -29.41
N TYR A 261 -12.37 -8.52 -29.87
CA TYR A 261 -11.21 -8.38 -28.99
C TYR A 261 -11.15 -7.04 -28.27
N VAL A 262 -11.56 -5.95 -28.93
CA VAL A 262 -11.67 -4.63 -28.27
C VAL A 262 -12.70 -4.69 -27.14
N LEU A 263 -13.84 -5.35 -27.35
CA LEU A 263 -14.84 -5.53 -26.30
C LEU A 263 -14.34 -6.43 -25.17
N LYS A 264 -13.62 -7.53 -25.48
CA LYS A 264 -12.99 -8.39 -24.45
C LYS A 264 -11.94 -7.65 -23.63
N PHE A 265 -11.15 -6.79 -24.27
CA PHE A 265 -10.16 -5.94 -23.61
C PHE A 265 -10.85 -4.96 -22.65
N LEU A 266 -11.84 -4.21 -23.14
CA LEU A 266 -12.60 -3.25 -22.33
C LEU A 266 -13.40 -3.92 -21.20
N GLY A 267 -13.89 -5.14 -21.43
CA GLY A 267 -14.62 -5.92 -20.44
C GLY A 267 -13.74 -6.62 -19.39
N SER A 268 -12.41 -6.57 -19.52
CA SER A 268 -11.49 -7.24 -18.59
C SER A 268 -10.84 -6.23 -17.65
N GLY A 269 -11.39 -6.08 -16.44
CA GLY A 269 -10.84 -5.19 -15.40
C GLY A 269 -9.37 -5.47 -15.08
N LYS A 270 -8.92 -6.73 -15.10
CA LYS A 270 -7.52 -7.11 -14.89
C LYS A 270 -6.57 -6.56 -15.96
N VAL A 271 -7.01 -6.60 -17.22
CA VAL A 271 -6.20 -6.13 -18.36
C VAL A 271 -6.20 -4.62 -18.39
N TYR A 272 -7.35 -3.99 -18.11
CA TYR A 272 -7.43 -2.55 -17.93
C TYR A 272 -6.49 -2.07 -16.80
N GLY A 273 -6.57 -2.68 -15.62
CA GLY A 273 -5.69 -2.38 -14.49
C GLY A 273 -4.21 -2.56 -14.82
N ALA A 274 -3.83 -3.67 -15.45
CA ALA A 274 -2.46 -3.90 -15.90
C ALA A 274 -1.97 -2.84 -16.90
N THR A 275 -2.83 -2.43 -17.83
CA THR A 275 -2.51 -1.39 -18.81
C THR A 275 -2.30 -0.03 -18.14
N VAL A 276 -3.15 0.33 -17.17
CA VAL A 276 -3.02 1.56 -16.39
C VAL A 276 -1.72 1.58 -15.58
N VAL A 277 -1.37 0.46 -14.93
CA VAL A 277 -0.10 0.33 -14.19
C VAL A 277 1.11 0.41 -15.13
N LEU A 278 1.03 -0.20 -16.32
CA LEU A 278 2.10 -0.10 -17.32
C LEU A 278 2.29 1.34 -17.80
N PHE A 279 1.18 2.04 -18.10
CA PHE A 279 1.20 3.46 -18.48
C PHE A 279 1.82 4.33 -17.38
N LEU A 280 1.44 4.09 -16.12
CA LEU A 280 2.00 4.78 -14.96
C LEU A 280 3.51 4.58 -14.88
N LYS A 281 3.98 3.33 -14.93
CA LYS A 281 5.41 2.99 -14.88
C LYS A 281 6.17 3.64 -16.03
N ALA A 282 5.60 3.65 -17.24
CA ALA A 282 6.19 4.31 -18.40
C ALA A 282 6.29 5.83 -18.22
N LYS A 283 5.24 6.46 -17.69
CA LYS A 283 5.24 7.90 -17.42
C LYS A 283 6.26 8.27 -16.33
N LEU A 284 6.36 7.46 -15.29
CA LEU A 284 7.34 7.63 -14.23
C LEU A 284 8.78 7.46 -14.76
N LEU A 285 9.01 6.44 -15.59
CA LEU A 285 10.30 6.22 -16.27
C LEU A 285 10.72 7.44 -17.11
N ILE A 286 9.80 7.99 -17.90
CA ILE A 286 10.07 9.20 -18.72
C ILE A 286 10.37 10.42 -17.85
N HIS A 287 9.75 10.52 -16.66
CA HIS A 287 9.94 11.66 -15.77
C HIS A 287 11.28 11.60 -15.01
N ILE A 288 11.79 10.38 -14.75
CA ILE A 288 13.06 10.17 -14.05
C ILE A 288 14.26 10.32 -14.99
N MET A 289 14.11 9.94 -16.27
CA MET A 289 15.16 9.98 -17.29
C MET A 289 15.37 11.38 -17.87
#